data_AF-A0A7X2NP61-F1
#
_entry.id   AF-A0A7X2NP61-F1
#
_cell.length_a   1.000
_cell.length_b   1.000
_cell.length_c   1.000
_cell.angle_alpha   90.00
_cell.angle_beta   90.00
_cell.angle_gamma   90.00
#
_symmetry.space_group_name_H-M   'P 1'
#
loop_
_entity.id
_entity.type
_entity.pdbx_description
1 polymer ?
#
loop_
_entity_poly.entity_id
_entity_poly.type
_entity_poly.pdbx_seq_one_letter_code
_entity_poly.pdbx_strand_id
1 'polypeptide(L)'
;MNNIVMTVYGAKPMSYKERLRYAGKAFTHNYTNEKNIGYLIKFNNALGFKKLEYDDEKYMTEIKSPDGYRSPYSLLLINRYFFNKENEIMTFVIPDMTMKHNLDEYTYETLSMLFKFQRFLYKVFPNDIRIEFAIKPETQYPTKVNILSHFWNCLSEGECVDTEMSIGHEITKNEKKYVLDVIRQIVSYEPDISCFLCETCYEYHPDYPYHIELIDKNKDDTSYMLRFDYYNPSRMKEEAEYEKQMKRQYIQYYFDKKKKEKDNDK
;
A
#
# COMPACT_ATOMS: atom_id res chain seq x y z
N MET A 1 0.38 9.58 -23.08
CA MET A 1 1.69 9.98 -22.51
C MET A 1 2.68 8.84 -22.76
N ASN A 2 3.98 9.00 -22.52
CA ASN A 2 4.92 7.86 -22.51
C ASN A 2 5.21 7.45 -21.07
N ASN A 3 5.55 6.18 -20.86
CA ASN A 3 6.04 5.63 -19.60
C ASN A 3 7.51 5.23 -19.75
N ILE A 4 8.30 5.54 -18.73
CA ILE A 4 9.65 5.05 -18.51
C ILE A 4 9.54 3.79 -17.68
N VAL A 5 9.93 2.66 -18.27
CA VAL A 5 9.91 1.34 -17.64
C VAL A 5 11.33 1.00 -17.22
N MET A 6 11.57 0.94 -15.92
CA MET A 6 12.83 0.48 -15.33
C MET A 6 12.61 -0.86 -14.65
N THR A 7 13.10 -1.95 -15.24
CA THR A 7 13.02 -3.28 -14.63
C THR A 7 14.34 -3.66 -13.98
N VAL A 8 14.28 -4.09 -12.72
CA VAL A 8 15.41 -4.61 -11.95
C VAL A 8 15.34 -6.14 -11.98
N TYR A 9 16.41 -6.77 -12.46
CA TYR A 9 16.60 -8.21 -12.52
C TYR A 9 17.70 -8.65 -11.57
N GLY A 10 17.67 -9.90 -11.14
CA GLY A 10 18.85 -10.54 -10.55
C GLY A 10 19.97 -10.65 -11.58
N ALA A 11 21.23 -10.50 -11.15
CA ALA A 11 22.40 -10.77 -12.00
C ALA A 11 22.61 -12.28 -12.23
N LYS A 12 22.08 -13.11 -11.33
CA LYS A 12 22.03 -14.57 -11.41
C LYS A 12 20.60 -15.05 -11.20
N PRO A 13 20.24 -16.28 -11.62
CA PRO A 13 18.92 -16.83 -11.35
C PRO A 13 18.59 -16.81 -9.86
N MET A 14 17.41 -16.26 -9.52
CA MET A 14 16.89 -16.17 -8.16
C MET A 14 15.54 -16.87 -8.05
N SER A 15 15.30 -17.54 -6.93
CA SER A 15 13.97 -18.01 -6.52
C SER A 15 13.02 -16.84 -6.23
N TYR A 16 11.70 -17.08 -6.20
CA TYR A 16 10.74 -16.04 -5.83
C TYR A 16 10.98 -15.48 -4.43
N LYS A 17 11.35 -16.32 -3.46
CA LYS A 17 11.66 -15.88 -2.09
C LYS A 17 12.88 -14.95 -2.05
N GLU A 18 13.93 -15.26 -2.82
CA GLU A 18 15.09 -14.36 -2.94
C GLU A 18 14.69 -13.04 -3.58
N ARG A 19 13.94 -13.08 -4.69
CA ARG A 19 13.45 -11.87 -5.36
C ARG A 19 12.59 -11.01 -4.43
N LEU A 20 11.70 -11.62 -3.65
CA LEU A 20 10.85 -10.92 -2.68
C LEU A 20 11.70 -10.25 -1.59
N ARG A 21 12.72 -10.94 -1.05
CA ARG A 21 13.67 -10.35 -0.08
C ARG A 21 14.39 -9.12 -0.65
N TYR A 22 14.81 -9.15 -1.91
CA TYR A 22 15.40 -7.97 -2.54
C TYR A 22 14.39 -6.82 -2.68
N ALA A 23 13.14 -7.10 -3.04
CA ALA A 23 12.08 -6.10 -3.07
C ALA A 23 11.78 -5.53 -1.67
N GLY A 24 11.81 -6.36 -0.62
CA GLY A 24 11.55 -5.95 0.77
C GLY A 24 12.57 -4.95 1.32
N LYS A 25 13.82 -4.97 0.83
CA LYS A 25 14.85 -3.97 1.19
C LYS A 25 14.47 -2.53 0.81
N ALA A 26 13.41 -2.32 0.03
CA ALA A 26 12.85 -1.01 -0.30
C ALA A 26 12.36 -0.25 0.93
N PHE A 27 11.83 -0.97 1.91
CA PHE A 27 11.10 -0.43 3.06
C PHE A 27 12.02 -0.22 4.25
N THR A 28 11.64 0.66 5.16
CA THR A 28 12.36 0.89 6.42
C THR A 28 11.81 0.06 7.56
N HIS A 29 10.50 -0.18 7.53
CA HIS A 29 9.80 -0.93 8.56
C HIS A 29 9.98 -2.41 8.29
N ASN A 30 10.05 -3.16 9.38
CA ASN A 30 10.27 -4.59 9.32
C ASN A 30 9.23 -5.29 10.16
N TYR A 31 8.27 -5.87 9.46
CA TYR A 31 7.48 -6.96 10.02
C TYR A 31 8.22 -8.30 9.91
N THR A 32 9.50 -8.27 9.52
CA THR A 32 10.41 -9.43 9.43
C THR A 32 11.67 -9.22 10.28
N ASN A 33 12.37 -10.31 10.60
CA ASN A 33 13.62 -10.27 11.38
C ASN A 33 14.87 -9.84 10.57
N GLU A 34 14.76 -9.58 9.26
CA GLU A 34 15.91 -9.26 8.39
C GLU A 34 16.14 -7.75 8.32
N LYS A 35 17.35 -7.21 8.50
CA LYS A 35 17.57 -5.73 8.40
C LYS A 35 17.22 -5.19 7.00
N ASN A 36 16.13 -4.41 6.88
CA ASN A 36 15.77 -3.71 5.66
C ASN A 36 16.55 -2.38 5.55
N ILE A 37 16.92 -2.03 4.32
CA ILE A 37 17.80 -0.88 4.05
C ILE A 37 17.00 0.41 3.87
N GLY A 38 15.71 0.33 3.52
CA GLY A 38 14.90 1.51 3.23
C GLY A 38 15.43 2.29 2.03
N TYR A 39 15.80 1.59 0.95
CA TYR A 39 16.52 2.25 -0.15
C TYR A 39 15.68 3.32 -0.85
N LEU A 40 14.34 3.22 -0.87
CA LEU A 40 13.46 4.23 -1.48
C LEU A 40 13.52 5.55 -0.70
N ILE A 41 13.35 5.49 0.63
CA ILE A 41 13.42 6.69 1.46
C ILE A 41 14.83 7.28 1.50
N LYS A 42 15.88 6.42 1.51
CA LYS A 42 17.27 6.87 1.45
C LYS A 42 17.56 7.61 0.14
N PHE A 43 17.05 7.10 -0.98
CA PHE A 43 17.19 7.77 -2.26
C PHE A 43 16.47 9.13 -2.27
N ASN A 44 15.23 9.19 -1.80
CA ASN A 44 14.46 10.42 -1.66
C ASN A 44 15.20 11.48 -0.82
N ASN A 45 15.74 11.05 0.32
CA ASN A 45 16.50 11.93 1.21
C ASN A 45 17.82 12.39 0.57
N ALA A 46 18.50 11.51 -0.19
CA ALA A 46 19.72 11.86 -0.91
C ALA A 46 19.49 12.88 -2.04
N LEU A 47 18.25 12.99 -2.54
CA LEU A 47 17.85 14.03 -3.49
C LEU A 47 17.46 15.35 -2.81
N GLY A 48 17.37 15.40 -1.47
CA GLY A 48 16.94 16.58 -0.72
C GLY A 48 15.45 16.63 -0.37
N PHE A 49 14.68 15.57 -0.63
CA PHE A 49 13.21 15.58 -0.52
C PHE A 49 12.70 15.13 0.87
N LYS A 50 13.58 15.08 1.88
CA LYS A 50 13.25 14.58 3.22
C LYS A 50 12.08 15.34 3.87
N LYS A 51 11.98 16.64 3.61
CA LYS A 51 10.99 17.56 4.22
C LYS A 51 9.57 17.41 3.67
N LEU A 52 9.41 16.66 2.58
CA LEU A 52 8.13 16.41 1.93
C LEU A 52 7.47 15.10 2.36
N GLU A 53 8.22 14.21 3.01
CA GLU A 53 7.70 12.95 3.55
C GLU A 53 7.22 13.17 4.99
N TYR A 54 6.04 12.65 5.30
CA TYR A 54 5.53 12.68 6.66
C TYR A 54 6.36 11.72 7.53
N ASP A 55 6.98 12.29 8.58
CA ASP A 55 7.74 11.54 9.57
C ASP A 55 6.87 11.42 10.84
N ASP A 56 6.25 10.25 11.04
CA ASP A 56 5.40 9.94 12.20
C ASP A 56 6.11 10.16 13.54
N GLU A 57 7.43 9.95 13.59
CA GLU A 57 8.21 10.12 14.83
C GLU A 57 8.43 11.59 15.17
N LYS A 58 8.32 12.49 14.18
CA LYS A 58 8.63 13.91 14.32
C LYS A 58 7.46 14.85 14.07
N TYR A 59 6.30 14.32 13.67
CA TYR A 59 5.07 15.07 13.38
C TYR A 59 5.28 16.27 12.46
N MET A 60 6.07 16.11 11.39
CA MET A 60 6.38 17.23 10.50
C MET A 60 6.17 16.86 9.03
N THR A 61 5.11 17.40 8.42
CA THR A 61 5.13 17.77 6.99
C THR A 61 5.68 19.18 6.94
N GLU A 62 6.98 19.36 6.74
CA GLU A 62 7.57 20.71 6.78
C GLU A 62 7.07 21.58 5.62
N ILE A 63 6.65 20.98 4.50
CA ILE A 63 6.33 21.70 3.26
C ILE A 63 5.06 21.13 2.62
N LYS A 64 4.05 21.99 2.41
CA LYS A 64 2.84 21.62 1.67
C LYS A 64 3.15 21.47 0.18
N SER A 65 2.78 20.33 -0.38
CA SER A 65 2.86 20.03 -1.81
C SER A 65 1.56 20.43 -2.52
N PRO A 66 1.62 20.82 -3.82
CA PRO A 66 0.41 21.03 -4.61
C PRO A 66 -0.33 19.70 -4.84
N ASP A 67 -1.63 19.79 -5.13
CA ASP A 67 -2.45 18.61 -5.39
C ASP A 67 -1.89 17.78 -6.55
N GLY A 68 -1.88 16.45 -6.38
CA GLY A 68 -1.33 15.51 -7.37
C GLY A 68 0.19 15.44 -7.41
N TYR A 69 0.91 16.26 -6.66
CA TYR A 69 2.36 16.14 -6.55
C TYR A 69 2.77 14.84 -5.86
N ARG A 70 3.83 14.21 -6.37
CA ARG A 70 4.47 13.05 -5.75
C ARG A 70 5.96 13.30 -5.63
N SER A 71 6.51 13.10 -4.44
CA SER A 71 7.95 13.02 -4.24
C SER A 71 8.53 11.82 -5.00
N PRO A 72 9.87 11.74 -5.19
CA PRO A 72 10.52 10.55 -5.71
C PRO A 72 10.17 9.27 -4.91
N TYR A 73 10.08 9.34 -3.58
CA TYR A 73 9.66 8.19 -2.75
C TYR A 73 8.26 7.71 -3.12
N SER A 74 7.27 8.60 -3.02
CA SER A 74 5.87 8.28 -3.31
C SER A 74 5.68 7.82 -4.74
N LEU A 75 6.32 8.48 -5.70
CA LEU A 75 6.20 8.16 -7.12
C LEU A 75 6.77 6.77 -7.43
N LEU A 76 7.94 6.43 -6.88
CA LEU A 76 8.54 5.10 -7.07
C LEU A 76 7.74 3.99 -6.37
N LEU A 77 7.16 4.29 -5.20
CA LEU A 77 6.37 3.32 -4.44
C LEU A 77 5.06 2.95 -5.15
N ILE A 78 4.25 3.94 -5.54
CA ILE A 78 2.93 3.70 -6.16
C ILE A 78 3.03 3.08 -7.57
N ASN A 79 4.16 3.29 -8.25
CA ASN A 79 4.38 2.79 -9.61
C ASN A 79 5.28 1.54 -9.63
N ARG A 80 5.34 0.79 -8.52
CA ARG A 80 6.11 -0.44 -8.40
C ARG A 80 5.25 -1.65 -8.76
N TYR A 81 5.65 -2.34 -9.81
CA TYR A 81 5.00 -3.51 -10.39
C TYR A 81 5.87 -4.76 -10.29
N PHE A 82 5.22 -5.91 -10.39
CA PHE A 82 5.85 -7.21 -10.58
C PHE A 82 5.18 -7.93 -11.76
N PHE A 83 5.85 -7.96 -12.91
CA PHE A 83 5.33 -8.58 -14.13
C PHE A 83 5.55 -10.08 -14.21
N ASN A 84 6.21 -10.67 -13.21
CA ASN A 84 6.61 -12.06 -13.18
C ASN A 84 7.42 -12.49 -14.42
N LYS A 85 8.32 -11.64 -14.90
CA LYS A 85 9.29 -12.02 -15.93
C LYS A 85 10.38 -12.90 -15.32
N GLU A 86 11.07 -13.64 -16.19
CA GLU A 86 12.22 -14.41 -15.77
C GLU A 86 13.23 -13.54 -15.03
N ASN A 87 13.57 -13.95 -13.81
CA ASN A 87 14.52 -13.29 -12.94
C ASN A 87 14.23 -11.82 -12.57
N GLU A 88 13.01 -11.32 -12.81
CA GLU A 88 12.59 -9.98 -12.39
C GLU A 88 12.48 -9.91 -10.88
N ILE A 89 13.06 -8.87 -10.28
CA ILE A 89 12.89 -8.52 -8.87
C ILE A 89 11.72 -7.56 -8.71
N MET A 90 11.71 -6.49 -9.51
CA MET A 90 10.68 -5.44 -9.50
C MET A 90 10.78 -4.60 -10.77
N THR A 91 9.67 -3.95 -11.17
CA THR A 91 9.65 -2.98 -12.24
C THR A 91 9.01 -1.67 -11.77
N PHE A 92 9.57 -0.54 -12.20
CA PHE A 92 8.98 0.79 -12.02
C PHE A 92 8.43 1.26 -13.36
N VAL A 93 7.16 1.65 -13.39
CA VAL A 93 6.49 2.19 -14.59
C VAL A 93 6.10 3.63 -14.32
N ILE A 94 6.99 4.57 -14.67
CA ILE A 94 6.84 5.98 -14.30
C ILE A 94 6.44 6.79 -15.53
N PRO A 95 5.40 7.64 -15.47
CA PRO A 95 5.11 8.58 -16.55
C PRO A 95 6.31 9.46 -16.88
N ASP A 96 6.61 9.62 -18.17
CA ASP A 96 7.64 10.55 -18.64
C ASP A 96 7.12 11.98 -18.58
N MET A 97 7.44 12.65 -17.47
CA MET A 97 6.98 14.00 -17.16
C MET A 97 7.96 14.78 -16.28
N THR A 98 7.71 16.09 -16.17
CA THR A 98 8.27 16.95 -15.13
C THR A 98 7.27 17.07 -13.98
N MET A 99 7.66 16.62 -12.79
CA MET A 99 6.90 16.81 -11.56
C MET A 99 7.17 18.21 -11.02
N LYS A 100 6.18 19.11 -11.10
CA LYS A 100 6.32 20.51 -10.70
C LYS A 100 5.88 20.74 -9.26
N HIS A 101 6.72 21.42 -8.49
CA HIS A 101 6.40 21.93 -7.16
C HIS A 101 6.40 23.47 -7.17
N ASN A 102 5.76 24.09 -6.19
CA ASN A 102 5.79 25.55 -6.00
C ASN A 102 7.18 26.09 -5.59
N LEU A 103 8.11 25.20 -5.28
CA LEU A 103 9.49 25.51 -4.91
C LEU A 103 10.37 24.73 -5.88
N ASP A 104 11.22 25.45 -6.62
CA ASP A 104 11.99 24.86 -7.72
C ASP A 104 12.91 23.72 -7.28
N GLU A 105 13.40 23.76 -6.04
CA GLU A 105 14.23 22.70 -5.44
C GLU A 105 13.53 21.33 -5.33
N TYR A 106 12.20 21.30 -5.35
CA TYR A 106 11.40 20.07 -5.34
C TYR A 106 10.77 19.75 -6.71
N THR A 107 11.09 20.53 -7.75
CA THR A 107 10.72 20.20 -9.13
C THR A 107 11.74 19.25 -9.72
N TYR A 108 11.29 18.18 -10.39
CA TYR A 108 12.19 17.20 -11.00
C TYR A 108 11.63 16.56 -12.26
N GLU A 109 12.53 16.19 -13.17
CA GLU A 109 12.21 15.37 -14.33
C GLU A 109 12.30 13.89 -13.95
N THR A 110 11.25 13.13 -14.26
CA THR A 110 11.14 11.69 -13.94
C THR A 110 12.25 10.85 -14.57
N LEU A 111 12.64 11.12 -15.82
CA LEU A 111 13.74 10.43 -16.49
C LEU A 111 15.08 10.67 -15.81
N SER A 112 15.39 11.94 -15.50
CA SER A 112 16.62 12.30 -14.77
C SER A 112 16.66 11.68 -13.38
N MET A 113 15.51 11.66 -12.67
CA MET A 113 15.35 11.00 -11.39
C MET A 113 15.63 9.49 -11.49
N LEU A 114 15.08 8.81 -12.50
CA LEU A 114 15.28 7.37 -12.68
C LEU A 114 16.73 7.00 -13.02
N PHE A 115 17.45 7.81 -13.79
CA PHE A 115 18.90 7.57 -14.01
C PHE A 115 19.71 7.74 -12.72
N LYS A 116 19.37 8.71 -11.87
CA LYS A 116 19.98 8.84 -10.53
C LYS A 116 19.64 7.63 -9.66
N PHE A 117 18.39 7.16 -9.74
CA PHE A 117 17.92 6.00 -8.98
C PHE A 117 18.61 4.70 -9.42
N GLN A 118 18.78 4.47 -10.72
CA GLN A 118 19.56 3.35 -11.26
C GLN A 118 20.98 3.32 -10.68
N ARG A 119 21.68 4.46 -10.73
CA ARG A 119 23.05 4.58 -10.18
C ARG A 119 23.07 4.33 -8.68
N PHE A 120 22.03 4.76 -7.96
CA PHE A 120 21.87 4.50 -6.54
C PHE A 120 21.67 3.00 -6.26
N LEU A 121 20.79 2.33 -7.01
CA LEU A 121 20.55 0.89 -6.87
C LEU A 121 21.81 0.05 -7.12
N TYR A 122 22.65 0.40 -8.10
CA TYR A 122 23.93 -0.28 -8.30
C TYR A 122 24.92 -0.12 -7.15
N LYS A 123 24.80 0.96 -6.35
CA LYS A 123 25.60 1.13 -5.12
C LYS A 123 25.03 0.31 -3.95
N VAL A 124 23.71 0.19 -3.87
CA VAL A 124 23.02 -0.58 -2.82
C VAL A 124 23.18 -2.09 -3.04
N PHE A 125 23.17 -2.53 -4.31
CA PHE A 125 23.23 -3.92 -4.73
C PHE A 125 24.38 -4.17 -5.72
N PRO A 126 25.64 -4.00 -5.28
CA PRO A 126 26.78 -4.10 -6.17
C PRO A 126 26.90 -5.52 -6.74
N ASN A 127 26.87 -5.65 -8.07
CA ASN A 127 26.97 -6.91 -8.81
C ASN A 127 25.82 -7.92 -8.61
N ASP A 128 24.82 -7.61 -7.78
CA ASP A 128 23.69 -8.51 -7.51
C ASP A 128 22.53 -8.34 -8.49
N ILE A 129 22.47 -7.18 -9.16
CA ILE A 129 21.35 -6.80 -10.02
C ILE A 129 21.81 -6.37 -11.42
N ARG A 130 20.87 -6.44 -12.36
CA ARG A 130 20.95 -5.84 -13.70
C ARG A 130 19.69 -5.02 -13.94
N ILE A 131 19.83 -3.82 -14.48
CA ILE A 131 18.70 -2.92 -14.74
C ILE A 131 18.52 -2.71 -16.24
N GLU A 132 17.29 -2.87 -16.72
CA GLU A 132 16.88 -2.52 -18.08
C GLU A 132 15.99 -1.29 -18.09
N PHE A 133 16.13 -0.48 -19.15
CA PHE A 133 15.30 0.70 -19.40
C PHE A 133 14.61 0.59 -20.74
N ALA A 134 13.32 0.94 -20.78
CA ALA A 134 12.58 1.13 -22.01
C ALA A 134 11.64 2.33 -21.87
N ILE A 135 11.46 3.09 -22.94
CA ILE A 135 10.38 4.06 -23.05
C ILE A 135 9.28 3.41 -23.89
N LYS A 136 8.07 3.36 -23.36
CA LYS A 136 6.92 2.73 -24.01
C LYS A 136 5.72 3.66 -23.97
N PRO A 137 4.76 3.53 -24.91
CA PRO A 137 3.48 4.22 -24.78
C PRO A 137 2.82 3.87 -23.45
N GLU A 138 2.09 4.83 -22.89
CA GLU A 138 1.23 4.60 -21.74
C GLU A 138 0.31 3.39 -21.99
N THR A 139 0.31 2.47 -21.04
CA THR A 139 -0.34 1.17 -21.18
C THR A 139 -1.06 0.84 -19.88
N GLN A 140 -2.34 0.47 -19.98
CA GLN A 140 -3.06 -0.13 -18.86
C GLN A 140 -2.67 -1.60 -18.74
N TYR A 141 -2.35 -2.03 -17.52
CA TYR A 141 -2.00 -3.42 -17.25
C TYR A 141 -3.23 -4.24 -16.86
N PRO A 142 -3.28 -5.53 -17.24
CA PRO A 142 -4.38 -6.42 -16.87
C PRO A 142 -4.56 -6.52 -15.35
N THR A 143 -5.79 -6.66 -14.87
CA THR A 143 -6.14 -6.74 -13.44
C THR A 143 -5.27 -7.75 -12.68
N LYS A 144 -5.06 -8.97 -13.21
CA LYS A 144 -4.15 -9.97 -12.61
C LYS A 144 -2.73 -9.49 -12.32
N VAL A 145 -2.19 -8.59 -13.14
CA VAL A 145 -0.85 -8.02 -12.96
C VAL A 145 -0.88 -6.99 -11.83
N ASN A 146 -1.93 -6.18 -11.76
CA ASN A 146 -2.11 -5.21 -10.68
C ASN A 146 -2.29 -5.93 -9.33
N ILE A 147 -3.11 -6.99 -9.29
CA ILE A 147 -3.31 -7.83 -8.10
C ILE A 147 -2.00 -8.46 -7.66
N LEU A 148 -1.28 -9.12 -8.58
CA LEU A 148 0.00 -9.75 -8.25
C LEU A 148 1.02 -8.72 -7.75
N SER A 149 1.08 -7.54 -8.39
CA SER A 149 1.99 -6.46 -7.98
C SER A 149 1.65 -5.94 -6.58
N HIS A 150 0.37 -5.77 -6.27
CA HIS A 150 -0.08 -5.34 -4.95
C HIS A 150 0.31 -6.36 -3.87
N PHE A 151 -0.06 -7.63 -4.04
CA PHE A 151 0.32 -8.68 -3.07
C PHE A 151 1.83 -8.86 -2.95
N TRP A 152 2.57 -8.78 -4.06
CA TRP A 152 4.03 -8.80 -4.04
C TRP A 152 4.60 -7.66 -3.19
N ASN A 153 4.02 -6.46 -3.30
CA ASN A 153 4.44 -5.31 -2.53
C ASN A 153 4.12 -5.48 -1.04
N CYS A 154 2.91 -5.88 -0.67
CA CYS A 154 2.56 -6.12 0.73
C CYS A 154 3.41 -7.24 1.36
N LEU A 155 3.55 -8.38 0.67
CA LEU A 155 4.35 -9.50 1.17
C LEU A 155 5.84 -9.18 1.28
N SER A 156 6.34 -8.24 0.47
CA SER A 156 7.73 -7.78 0.60
C SER A 156 7.97 -6.94 1.86
N GLU A 157 6.92 -6.35 2.45
CA GLU A 157 6.96 -5.70 3.77
C GLU A 157 6.80 -6.72 4.91
N GLY A 158 6.00 -7.76 4.68
CA GLY A 158 5.88 -8.95 5.54
C GLY A 158 4.54 -9.68 5.35
N GLU A 159 4.47 -10.96 5.74
CA GLU A 159 3.26 -11.79 5.59
C GLU A 159 2.07 -11.34 6.47
N CYS A 160 2.30 -10.49 7.49
CA CYS A 160 1.24 -9.98 8.36
C CYS A 160 0.69 -8.61 7.94
N VAL A 161 1.16 -8.07 6.81
CA VAL A 161 0.70 -6.78 6.29
C VAL A 161 -0.66 -6.96 5.63
N ASP A 162 -1.51 -5.94 5.78
CA ASP A 162 -2.80 -5.90 5.12
C ASP A 162 -2.64 -5.96 3.59
N THR A 163 -3.40 -6.83 2.95
CA THR A 163 -3.34 -7.06 1.50
C THR A 163 -4.62 -6.64 0.79
N GLU A 164 -5.53 -5.95 1.50
CA GLU A 164 -6.79 -5.52 0.93
C GLU A 164 -6.58 -4.50 -0.20
N MET A 165 -7.20 -4.77 -1.35
CA MET A 165 -7.29 -3.81 -2.45
C MET A 165 -8.63 -3.90 -3.18
N SER A 166 -9.05 -2.79 -3.77
CA SER A 166 -10.27 -2.72 -4.58
C SER A 166 -10.00 -2.94 -6.07
N ILE A 167 -10.89 -3.64 -6.76
CA ILE A 167 -10.85 -3.94 -8.19
C ILE A 167 -12.24 -3.73 -8.84
N GLY A 168 -12.25 -3.51 -10.15
CA GLY A 168 -13.47 -3.14 -10.89
C GLY A 168 -14.44 -4.27 -11.21
N HIS A 169 -14.05 -5.52 -11.00
CA HIS A 169 -14.89 -6.68 -11.28
C HIS A 169 -14.56 -7.84 -10.33
N GLU A 170 -15.48 -8.80 -10.20
CA GLU A 170 -15.21 -10.03 -9.47
C GLU A 170 -13.99 -10.76 -10.07
N ILE A 171 -13.07 -11.23 -9.22
CA ILE A 171 -11.86 -11.88 -9.68
C ILE A 171 -12.20 -13.18 -10.43
N THR A 172 -11.68 -13.32 -11.65
CA THR A 172 -11.92 -14.53 -12.43
C THR A 172 -11.02 -15.69 -11.97
N LYS A 173 -11.44 -16.92 -12.24
CA LYS A 173 -10.65 -18.13 -11.95
C LYS A 173 -9.23 -18.10 -12.56
N ASN A 174 -9.10 -17.53 -13.76
CA ASN A 174 -7.81 -17.45 -14.46
C ASN A 174 -6.87 -16.42 -13.82
N GLU A 175 -7.41 -15.28 -13.38
CA GLU A 175 -6.62 -14.26 -12.68
C GLU A 175 -6.21 -14.75 -11.31
N LYS A 176 -7.14 -15.36 -10.57
CA LYS A 176 -6.89 -15.98 -9.27
C LYS A 176 -5.79 -17.05 -9.38
N LYS A 177 -5.88 -17.95 -10.37
CA LYS A 177 -4.83 -18.95 -10.63
C LYS A 177 -3.48 -18.31 -10.93
N TYR A 178 -3.43 -17.32 -11.83
CA TYR A 178 -2.19 -16.63 -12.20
C TYR A 178 -1.47 -16.03 -10.98
N VAL A 179 -2.23 -15.40 -10.08
CA VAL A 179 -1.68 -14.80 -8.85
C VAL A 179 -1.21 -15.90 -7.89
N LEU A 180 -2.07 -16.87 -7.57
CA LEU A 180 -1.78 -17.93 -6.59
C LEU A 180 -0.62 -18.84 -7.00
N ASP A 181 -0.42 -19.07 -8.30
CA ASP A 181 0.71 -19.86 -8.82
C ASP A 181 2.06 -19.23 -8.44
N VAL A 182 2.12 -17.90 -8.27
CA VAL A 182 3.31 -17.19 -7.78
C VAL A 182 3.32 -17.13 -6.26
N ILE A 183 2.22 -16.67 -5.65
CA ILE A 183 2.16 -16.40 -4.20
C ILE A 183 2.43 -17.65 -3.37
N ARG A 184 1.93 -18.82 -3.77
CA ARG A 184 2.17 -20.11 -3.09
C ARG A 184 3.65 -20.49 -3.00
N GLN A 185 4.50 -19.95 -3.88
CA GLN A 185 5.96 -20.19 -3.84
C GLN A 185 6.68 -19.32 -2.80
N ILE A 186 5.99 -18.35 -2.22
CA ILE A 186 6.56 -17.28 -1.40
C ILE A 186 6.10 -17.42 0.04
N VAL A 187 4.79 -17.54 0.25
CA VAL A 187 4.19 -17.58 1.59
C VAL A 187 4.44 -18.90 2.32
N SER A 188 4.26 -18.89 3.64
CA SER A 188 4.43 -20.06 4.51
C SER A 188 3.17 -20.93 4.66
N TYR A 189 2.02 -20.44 4.22
CA TYR A 189 0.70 -21.09 4.34
C TYR A 189 0.12 -21.48 2.97
N GLU A 190 -1.06 -22.08 2.93
CA GLU A 190 -1.79 -22.33 1.67
C GLU A 190 -2.64 -21.10 1.33
N PRO A 191 -2.25 -20.27 0.36
CA PRO A 191 -2.94 -19.02 0.09
C PRO A 191 -4.24 -19.25 -0.69
N ASP A 192 -5.23 -18.43 -0.40
CA ASP A 192 -6.37 -18.19 -1.29
C ASP A 192 -6.65 -16.69 -1.42
N ILE A 193 -7.50 -16.31 -2.38
CA ILE A 193 -7.94 -14.92 -2.56
C ILE A 193 -9.43 -14.83 -2.20
N SER A 194 -9.73 -14.08 -1.15
CA SER A 194 -11.09 -13.64 -0.83
C SER A 194 -11.50 -12.54 -1.81
N CYS A 195 -12.77 -12.54 -2.23
CA CYS A 195 -13.32 -11.52 -3.11
C CYS A 195 -14.78 -11.28 -2.74
N PHE A 196 -15.16 -10.02 -2.48
CA PHE A 196 -16.53 -9.66 -2.14
C PHE A 196 -16.88 -8.28 -2.71
N LEU A 197 -18.17 -8.08 -2.96
CA LEU A 197 -18.70 -6.77 -3.36
C LEU A 197 -18.87 -5.89 -2.11
N CYS A 198 -18.26 -4.70 -2.10
CA CYS A 198 -18.47 -3.72 -1.04
C CYS A 198 -19.55 -2.74 -1.46
N GLU A 199 -20.70 -2.76 -0.79
CA GLU A 199 -21.84 -1.88 -1.11
C GLU A 199 -21.47 -0.40 -1.01
N THR A 200 -20.66 -0.03 -0.02
CA THR A 200 -20.17 1.34 0.14
C THR A 200 -19.27 1.75 -1.03
N CYS A 201 -18.31 0.93 -1.43
CA CYS A 201 -17.48 1.24 -2.59
C CYS A 201 -18.28 1.24 -3.89
N TYR A 202 -19.29 0.38 -4.03
CA TYR A 202 -20.18 0.43 -5.18
C TYR A 202 -20.95 1.76 -5.28
N GLU A 203 -21.37 2.34 -4.16
CA GLU A 203 -22.07 3.63 -4.12
C GLU A 203 -21.14 4.81 -4.43
N TYR A 204 -19.96 4.88 -3.79
CA TYR A 204 -19.08 6.06 -3.87
C TYR A 204 -17.96 5.95 -4.93
N HIS A 205 -17.58 4.72 -5.32
CA HIS A 205 -16.49 4.40 -6.25
C HIS A 205 -16.87 3.21 -7.17
N PRO A 206 -17.91 3.36 -8.03
CA PRO A 206 -18.48 2.25 -8.79
C PRO A 206 -17.51 1.57 -9.77
N ASP A 207 -16.39 2.22 -10.12
CA ASP A 207 -15.34 1.65 -10.96
C ASP A 207 -14.46 0.62 -10.23
N TYR A 208 -14.51 0.56 -8.88
CA TYR A 208 -13.73 -0.36 -8.05
C TYR A 208 -14.56 -0.93 -6.88
N PRO A 209 -15.67 -1.64 -7.15
CA PRO A 209 -16.62 -2.00 -6.10
C PRO A 209 -16.29 -3.32 -5.40
N TYR A 210 -15.38 -4.12 -5.95
CA TYR A 210 -14.99 -5.41 -5.38
C TYR A 210 -13.72 -5.27 -4.56
N HIS A 211 -13.69 -5.85 -3.38
CA HIS A 211 -12.51 -5.93 -2.53
C HIS A 211 -11.94 -7.33 -2.59
N ILE A 212 -10.62 -7.41 -2.68
CA ILE A 212 -9.89 -8.66 -2.63
C ILE A 212 -8.81 -8.61 -1.56
N GLU A 213 -8.51 -9.79 -1.01
CA GLU A 213 -7.49 -9.94 0.02
C GLU A 213 -6.87 -11.33 -0.07
N LEU A 214 -5.59 -11.43 0.27
CA LEU A 214 -4.86 -12.68 0.40
C LEU A 214 -5.13 -13.29 1.77
N ILE A 215 -5.68 -14.51 1.80
CA ILE A 215 -6.08 -15.21 3.03
C ILE A 215 -5.36 -16.56 3.16
N ASP A 216 -5.25 -17.06 4.40
CA ASP A 216 -4.85 -18.44 4.66
C ASP A 216 -6.08 -19.35 4.57
N LYS A 217 -6.11 -20.18 3.54
CA LYS A 217 -7.24 -21.07 3.24
C LYS A 217 -7.60 -22.01 4.39
N ASN A 218 -6.61 -22.37 5.22
CA ASN A 218 -6.77 -23.36 6.28
C ASN A 218 -7.04 -22.72 7.66
N LYS A 219 -7.05 -21.40 7.73
CA LYS A 219 -7.35 -20.68 8.95
C LYS A 219 -8.86 -20.50 9.07
N ASP A 220 -9.44 -21.00 10.17
CA ASP A 220 -10.85 -20.78 10.47
C ASP A 220 -11.07 -19.29 10.74
N ASP A 221 -11.61 -18.60 9.75
CA ASP A 221 -11.75 -17.14 9.72
C ASP A 221 -12.95 -16.63 10.52
N THR A 222 -13.24 -17.26 11.66
CA THR A 222 -14.15 -16.67 12.66
C THR A 222 -13.62 -15.35 13.22
N SER A 223 -12.32 -15.05 13.08
CA SER A 223 -11.76 -13.72 13.35
C SER A 223 -12.03 -12.67 12.26
N TYR A 224 -12.32 -13.08 11.01
CA TYR A 224 -12.62 -12.16 9.91
C TYR A 224 -14.06 -11.63 9.97
N MET A 225 -15.03 -12.47 10.36
CA MET A 225 -16.39 -12.00 10.62
C MET A 225 -16.46 -10.96 11.76
N LEU A 226 -15.52 -11.01 12.71
CA LEU A 226 -15.42 -10.03 13.80
C LEU A 226 -14.86 -8.66 13.35
N ARG A 227 -14.15 -8.57 12.21
CA ARG A 227 -13.67 -7.27 11.67
C ARG A 227 -14.71 -6.56 10.80
N PHE A 228 -15.54 -7.31 10.06
CA PHE A 228 -16.68 -6.73 9.32
C PHE A 228 -17.78 -6.21 10.25
N ASP A 229 -17.94 -6.83 11.42
CA ASP A 229 -18.85 -6.31 12.45
C ASP A 229 -18.42 -4.93 12.99
N TYR A 230 -17.14 -4.57 12.88
CA TYR A 230 -16.59 -3.27 13.29
C TYR A 230 -16.83 -2.16 12.26
N TYR A 231 -17.15 -2.50 11.01
CA TYR A 231 -17.33 -1.57 9.89
C TYR A 231 -18.71 -1.67 9.22
N ASN A 232 -19.73 -2.17 9.93
CA ASN A 232 -21.10 -2.11 9.43
C ASN A 232 -21.68 -0.71 9.68
N PRO A 233 -21.92 0.13 8.66
CA PRO A 233 -22.38 1.52 8.84
C PRO A 233 -23.73 1.61 9.57
N SER A 234 -24.55 0.58 9.43
CA SER A 234 -25.83 0.41 10.12
C SER A 234 -25.63 0.29 11.63
N ARG A 235 -24.64 -0.53 12.05
CA ARG A 235 -24.32 -0.79 13.44
C ARG A 235 -23.58 0.39 14.08
N MET A 236 -22.71 1.08 13.33
CA MET A 236 -22.10 2.34 13.79
C MET A 236 -23.13 3.46 14.01
N LYS A 237 -24.19 3.52 13.20
CA LYS A 237 -25.33 4.42 13.44
C LYS A 237 -26.09 4.04 14.71
N GLU A 238 -26.38 2.75 14.90
CA GLU A 238 -27.04 2.25 16.11
C GLU A 238 -26.20 2.48 17.37
N GLU A 239 -24.88 2.26 17.32
CA GLU A 239 -23.96 2.53 18.42
C GLU A 239 -23.83 4.03 18.72
N ALA A 240 -23.75 4.88 17.69
CA ALA A 240 -23.77 6.34 17.87
C ALA A 240 -25.10 6.85 18.46
N GLU A 241 -26.23 6.25 18.06
CA GLU A 241 -27.54 6.55 18.65
C GLU A 241 -27.64 6.05 20.10
N TYR A 242 -27.12 4.86 20.38
CA TYR A 242 -27.05 4.28 21.72
C TYR A 242 -26.16 5.11 22.66
N GLU A 243 -24.97 5.53 22.23
CA GLU A 243 -24.10 6.42 23.00
C GLU A 243 -24.76 7.79 23.26
N LYS A 244 -25.47 8.32 22.27
CA LYS A 244 -26.22 9.58 22.41
C LYS A 244 -27.37 9.42 23.40
N GLN A 245 -28.03 8.27 23.42
CA GLN A 245 -29.08 7.94 24.38
C GLN A 245 -28.52 7.76 25.80
N MET A 246 -27.40 7.06 25.96
CA MET A 246 -26.69 6.88 27.23
C MET A 246 -26.20 8.21 27.81
N LYS A 247 -25.62 9.09 26.97
CA LYS A 247 -25.23 10.46 27.39
C LYS A 247 -26.45 11.26 27.87
N ARG A 248 -27.59 11.17 27.17
CA ARG A 248 -28.84 11.84 27.61
C ARG A 248 -29.33 11.30 28.94
N GLN A 249 -29.35 9.99 29.13
CA GLN A 249 -29.76 9.35 30.40
C GLN A 249 -28.83 9.73 31.56
N TYR A 250 -27.51 9.75 31.32
CA TYR A 250 -26.54 10.18 32.33
C TYR A 250 -26.69 11.65 32.72
N ILE A 251 -26.90 12.53 31.74
CA ILE A 251 -27.17 13.96 31.98
C ILE A 251 -28.47 14.11 32.79
N GLN A 252 -29.53 13.40 32.42
CA GLN A 252 -30.81 13.42 33.12
C GLN A 252 -30.64 12.96 34.59
N TYR A 253 -29.96 11.82 34.80
CA TYR A 253 -29.64 11.30 36.13
C TYR A 253 -28.84 12.31 36.97
N TYR A 254 -27.83 12.96 36.39
CA TYR A 254 -27.00 13.95 37.08
C TYR A 254 -27.82 15.17 37.52
N PHE A 255 -28.72 15.67 36.66
CA PHE A 255 -29.61 16.78 37.01
C PHE A 255 -30.66 16.40 38.04
N ASP A 256 -31.25 15.21 37.95
CA ASP A 256 -32.22 14.71 38.92
C ASP A 256 -31.57 14.48 40.29
N LYS A 257 -30.33 13.98 40.32
CA LYS A 257 -29.54 13.85 41.55
C LYS A 257 -29.24 15.21 42.17
N LYS A 258 -28.77 16.20 41.38
CA LYS A 258 -28.53 17.56 41.87
C LYS A 258 -29.79 18.28 42.33
N LYS A 259 -30.94 17.96 41.75
CA LYS A 259 -32.24 18.51 42.17
C LYS A 259 -32.65 17.93 43.52
N LYS A 260 -32.51 16.62 43.72
CA LYS A 260 -32.74 15.95 45.01
C LYS A 260 -31.78 16.41 46.11
N GLU A 261 -30.52 16.68 45.78
CA GLU A 261 -29.54 17.25 46.72
C GLU A 261 -29.94 18.67 47.15
N LYS A 262 -30.47 19.49 46.24
CA LYS A 262 -31.00 20.84 46.57
C LYS A 262 -32.31 20.81 47.36
N ASP A 263 -33.16 19.80 47.15
CA ASP A 263 -34.43 19.65 47.88
C ASP A 263 -34.23 19.09 49.30
N ASN A 264 -33.09 18.42 49.58
CA ASN A 264 -32.71 17.93 50.91
C ASN A 264 -31.97 18.96 51.77
N ASP A 265 -31.57 20.11 51.21
CA ASP A 265 -30.96 21.25 51.92
C ASP A 265 -32.03 22.32 52.33
N LYS A 266 -33.30 21.93 52.45
CA LYS A 266 -34.40 22.75 52.96
C LYS A 266 -35.06 22.17 54.21
#